data_AF-A0A920H2T5-F1
#
_entry.id   AF-A0A920H2T5-F1
#
_cell.length_a   1.000
_cell.length_b   1.000
_cell.length_c   1.000
_cell.angle_alpha   90.00
_cell.angle_beta   90.00
_cell.angle_gamma   90.00
#
_symmetry.space_group_name_H-M   'P 1'
#
loop_
_entity.id
_entity.type
_entity.pdbx_description
1 polymer ?
#
loop_
_entity_poly.entity_id
_entity_poly.type
_entity_poly.pdbx_seq_one_letter_code
_entity_poly.pdbx_strand_id
1 'polypeptide(L)'
;MSTGVIGERINVERFIKIIPLLLDSLSINNYKKFSKSIMTTDTYNKLCSSSFHCKNGEEIIINGVAKGSGMIFPKMATTLGFFFTNLRISKKSLDKICTQYLEESFNSITVDGETSTNDSLLVISSNTSNIEYEKLNKEDKIKFSKHLKKFYDLSCKRSG
;
A
#
# COMPACT_ATOMS: atom_id res chain seq x y z
N MET A 1 8.27 -8.66 -3.69
CA MET A 1 8.24 -8.63 -2.21
C MET A 1 7.95 -10.03 -1.71
N SER A 2 8.64 -10.49 -0.67
CA SER A 2 8.43 -11.80 -0.05
C SER A 2 8.49 -11.66 1.47
N THR A 3 7.70 -12.45 2.18
CA THR A 3 7.62 -12.48 3.64
C THR A 3 7.35 -13.94 4.04
N GLY A 4 8.15 -14.51 4.94
CA GLY A 4 8.13 -15.94 5.24
C GLY A 4 9.40 -16.40 5.96
N VAL A 5 9.58 -17.72 6.09
CA VAL A 5 10.74 -18.31 6.76
C VAL A 5 12.01 -18.07 5.92
N ILE A 6 13.07 -17.57 6.56
CA ILE A 6 14.37 -17.33 5.91
C ILE A 6 15.06 -18.68 5.64
N GLY A 7 15.56 -18.88 4.41
CA GLY A 7 16.34 -20.06 4.01
C GLY A 7 15.56 -21.19 3.34
N GLU A 8 14.24 -21.11 3.28
CA GLU A 8 13.39 -22.08 2.57
C GLU A 8 13.35 -21.79 1.06
N ARG A 9 13.56 -22.81 0.22
CA ARG A 9 13.47 -22.65 -1.24
C ARG A 9 12.02 -22.53 -1.68
N ILE A 10 11.75 -21.53 -2.52
CA ILE A 10 10.45 -21.34 -3.15
C ILE A 10 10.17 -22.50 -4.11
N ASN A 11 8.98 -23.10 -4.01
CA ASN A 11 8.54 -24.13 -4.96
C ASN A 11 8.08 -23.47 -6.28
N VAL A 12 9.02 -23.30 -7.21
CA VAL A 12 8.81 -22.63 -8.51
C VAL A 12 7.72 -23.31 -9.35
N GLU A 13 7.63 -24.64 -9.34
CA GLU A 13 6.65 -25.38 -10.14
C GLU A 13 5.20 -25.04 -9.76
N ARG A 14 4.94 -24.80 -8.46
CA ARG A 14 3.62 -24.35 -8.01
C ARG A 14 3.24 -23.00 -8.62
N PHE A 15 4.19 -22.08 -8.75
CA PHE A 15 3.95 -20.77 -9.37
C PHE A 15 3.66 -20.90 -10.87
N ILE A 16 4.47 -21.68 -11.60
CA ILE A 16 4.28 -21.87 -13.05
C ILE A 16 2.88 -22.41 -13.34
N LYS A 17 2.39 -23.37 -12.53
CA LYS A 17 1.06 -23.97 -12.69
C LYS A 17 -0.09 -22.99 -12.40
N ILE A 18 0.06 -22.06 -11.46
CA ILE A 18 -1.02 -21.17 -11.04
C ILE A 18 -1.11 -19.88 -11.87
N ILE A 19 -0.01 -19.45 -12.51
CA ILE A 19 0.04 -18.17 -13.26
C ILE A 19 -1.09 -18.03 -14.30
N PRO A 20 -1.42 -19.03 -15.14
CA PRO A 20 -2.51 -18.89 -16.10
C PRO A 20 -3.86 -18.63 -15.42
N LEU A 21 -4.16 -19.35 -14.35
CA LEU A 21 -5.39 -19.17 -13.56
C LEU A 21 -5.45 -17.79 -12.90
N LEU A 22 -4.30 -17.25 -12.47
CA LEU A 22 -4.24 -15.90 -11.92
C LEU A 22 -4.56 -14.85 -12.99
N LEU A 23 -4.04 -15.01 -14.21
CA LEU A 23 -4.32 -14.11 -15.34
C LEU A 23 -5.82 -14.14 -15.72
N ASP A 24 -6.41 -15.33 -15.79
CA ASP A 24 -7.85 -15.48 -16.08
C ASP A 24 -8.74 -14.88 -14.98
N SER A 25 -8.21 -14.77 -13.75
CA SER A 25 -8.94 -14.25 -12.61
C SER A 25 -8.83 -12.73 -12.42
N LEU A 26 -8.08 -12.01 -13.25
CA LEU A 26 -7.84 -10.57 -13.08
C LEU A 26 -9.17 -9.78 -13.03
N SER A 27 -9.32 -8.97 -11.98
CA SER A 27 -10.53 -8.16 -11.78
C SER A 27 -10.26 -7.00 -10.85
N ILE A 28 -10.88 -5.85 -11.13
CA ILE A 28 -10.87 -4.67 -10.25
C ILE A 28 -11.48 -4.98 -8.87
N ASN A 29 -12.33 -5.99 -8.77
CA ASN A 29 -12.98 -6.38 -7.51
C ASN A 29 -12.11 -7.27 -6.61
N ASN A 30 -10.93 -7.69 -7.07
CA ASN A 30 -10.07 -8.61 -6.32
C ASN A 30 -9.18 -7.92 -5.27
N TYR A 31 -9.26 -6.60 -5.07
CA TYR A 31 -8.47 -5.89 -4.03
C TYR A 31 -8.60 -6.52 -2.64
N LYS A 32 -9.80 -7.00 -2.27
CA LYS A 32 -10.01 -7.70 -1.00
C LYS A 32 -9.31 -9.06 -0.95
N LYS A 33 -9.26 -9.79 -2.06
CA LYS A 33 -8.52 -11.06 -2.16
C LYS A 33 -7.02 -10.81 -2.07
N PHE A 34 -6.52 -9.79 -2.77
CA PHE A 34 -5.12 -9.36 -2.69
C PHE A 34 -4.74 -9.00 -1.25
N SER A 35 -5.52 -8.13 -0.60
CA SER A 35 -5.28 -7.72 0.79
C SER A 35 -5.23 -8.90 1.77
N LYS A 36 -6.11 -9.89 1.60
CA LYS A 36 -6.08 -11.11 2.42
C LYS A 36 -4.88 -12.01 2.13
N SER A 37 -4.45 -12.08 0.87
CA SER A 37 -3.36 -12.98 0.45
C SER A 37 -1.99 -12.60 0.99
N ILE A 38 -1.79 -11.34 1.39
CA ILE A 38 -0.53 -10.86 1.95
C ILE A 38 -0.49 -10.91 3.49
N MET A 39 -1.62 -11.22 4.14
CA MET A 39 -1.70 -11.34 5.59
C MET A 39 -0.87 -12.53 6.08
N THR A 40 -0.20 -12.37 7.22
CA THR A 40 0.48 -13.49 7.89
C THR A 40 -0.09 -13.69 9.29
N THR A 41 0.42 -12.95 10.26
CA THR A 41 -0.03 -12.95 11.66
C THR A 41 -1.01 -11.80 11.93
N ASP A 42 -1.51 -11.16 10.88
CA ASP A 42 -2.51 -10.11 10.95
C ASP A 42 -3.85 -10.64 11.49
N THR A 43 -4.41 -10.00 12.53
CA THR A 43 -5.73 -10.38 13.06
C THR A 43 -6.90 -9.72 12.32
N TYR A 44 -6.63 -8.70 11.50
CA TYR A 44 -7.61 -8.05 10.64
C TYR A 44 -7.00 -7.58 9.32
N ASN A 45 -7.86 -7.52 8.30
CA ASN A 45 -7.51 -7.11 6.96
C ASN A 45 -7.40 -5.58 6.84
N LYS A 46 -6.24 -5.05 6.48
CA LYS A 46 -5.99 -3.61 6.32
C LYS A 46 -6.12 -3.20 4.86
N LEU A 47 -7.35 -2.89 4.44
CA LEU A 47 -7.69 -2.34 3.13
C LEU A 47 -8.46 -1.03 3.26
N CYS A 48 -8.06 0.00 2.51
CA CYS A 48 -8.86 1.18 2.27
C CYS A 48 -9.04 1.41 0.77
N SER A 49 -10.27 1.71 0.36
CA SER A 49 -10.60 2.14 -0.99
C SER A 49 -11.47 3.38 -0.89
N SER A 50 -11.18 4.38 -1.72
CA SER A 50 -11.92 5.63 -1.75
C SER A 50 -11.71 6.33 -3.08
N SER A 51 -12.69 7.15 -3.48
CA SER A 51 -12.55 8.08 -4.58
C SER A 51 -13.06 9.47 -4.19
N PHE A 52 -12.63 10.47 -4.95
CA PHE A 52 -13.19 11.81 -4.89
C PHE A 52 -13.20 12.42 -6.28
N HIS A 53 -14.11 13.37 -6.51
CA HIS A 53 -14.15 14.14 -7.74
C HIS A 53 -13.36 15.43 -7.56
N CYS A 54 -12.49 15.71 -8.52
CA CYS A 54 -11.84 17.00 -8.68
C CYS A 54 -12.87 18.06 -9.10
N LYS A 55 -12.51 19.34 -8.94
CA LYS A 55 -13.40 20.46 -9.34
C LYS A 55 -13.82 20.41 -10.83
N ASN A 56 -13.00 19.82 -11.69
CA ASN A 56 -13.27 19.63 -13.11
C ASN A 56 -14.12 18.37 -13.43
N GLY A 57 -14.58 17.64 -12.41
CA GLY A 57 -15.38 16.42 -12.57
C GLY A 57 -14.58 15.13 -12.77
N GLU A 58 -13.25 15.19 -12.86
CA GLU A 58 -12.41 13.99 -12.98
C GLU A 58 -12.44 13.18 -11.67
N GLU A 59 -12.71 11.87 -11.77
CA GLU A 59 -12.67 10.98 -10.61
C GLU A 59 -11.25 10.51 -10.31
N ILE A 60 -10.80 10.75 -9.08
CA ILE A 60 -9.54 10.22 -8.56
C ILE A 60 -9.83 9.04 -7.64
N ILE A 61 -9.27 7.89 -7.99
CA ILE A 61 -9.37 6.64 -7.26
C ILE A 61 -8.09 6.43 -6.46
N ILE A 62 -8.26 6.01 -5.21
CA ILE A 62 -7.18 5.73 -4.28
C ILE A 62 -7.48 4.41 -3.57
N ASN A 63 -6.54 3.45 -3.68
CA ASN A 63 -6.59 2.19 -2.96
C ASN A 63 -5.31 2.02 -2.13
N GLY A 64 -5.47 1.57 -0.90
CA GLY A 64 -4.39 1.31 0.03
C GLY A 64 -4.56 -0.07 0.66
N VAL A 65 -3.48 -0.86 0.67
CA VAL A 65 -3.43 -2.18 1.30
C VAL A 65 -2.18 -2.23 2.15
N ALA A 66 -2.33 -2.68 3.39
CA ALA A 66 -1.19 -2.88 4.28
C ALA A 66 -1.23 -4.27 4.92
N LYS A 67 -0.09 -4.75 5.39
CA LYS A 67 -0.01 -5.91 6.29
C LYS A 67 1.08 -5.67 7.34
N GLY A 68 0.92 -6.31 8.49
CA GLY A 68 1.74 -6.15 9.69
C GLY A 68 0.85 -5.96 10.93
N SER A 69 0.91 -6.87 11.91
CA SER A 69 0.09 -6.83 13.13
C SER A 69 0.76 -6.17 14.33
N GLY A 70 2.07 -5.93 14.28
CA GLY A 70 2.87 -5.34 15.34
C GLY A 70 4.18 -6.10 15.54
N MET A 71 5.31 -5.38 15.41
CA MET A 71 6.59 -5.52 16.16
C MET A 71 7.72 -4.77 15.45
N ILE A 72 8.15 -3.69 16.08
CA ILE A 72 9.53 -3.15 16.04
C ILE A 72 10.09 -3.46 17.44
N PHE A 73 10.08 -4.69 17.99
CA PHE A 73 11.12 -5.77 18.01
C PHE A 73 10.68 -6.85 19.07
N PRO A 74 11.41 -7.94 19.44
CA PRO A 74 12.35 -8.79 18.70
C PRO A 74 11.67 -10.07 18.19
N LYS A 75 11.93 -10.39 16.92
CA LYS A 75 11.47 -11.54 16.10
C LYS A 75 10.28 -11.27 15.17
N MET A 76 10.59 -10.49 14.13
CA MET A 76 10.07 -10.61 12.77
C MET A 76 8.60 -10.19 12.54
N ALA A 77 8.34 -8.89 12.44
CA ALA A 77 7.22 -8.41 11.64
C ALA A 77 7.74 -7.58 10.46
N THR A 78 7.39 -7.99 9.24
CA THR A 78 7.60 -7.20 8.02
C THR A 78 6.32 -6.41 7.74
N THR A 79 6.44 -5.10 7.61
CA THR A 79 5.36 -4.23 7.19
C THR A 79 5.42 -4.02 5.67
N LEU A 80 4.34 -4.37 4.98
CA LEU A 80 4.20 -4.10 3.54
C LEU A 80 3.06 -3.12 3.33
N GLY A 81 3.33 -2.01 2.64
CA GLY A 81 2.35 -1.02 2.24
C GLY A 81 2.25 -0.95 0.71
N PHE A 82 1.02 -0.89 0.21
CA PHE A 82 0.72 -0.73 -1.20
C PHE A 82 -0.28 0.40 -1.36
N PHE A 83 0.08 1.44 -2.11
CA PHE A 83 -0.80 2.55 -2.47
C PHE A 83 -0.96 2.59 -3.99
N PHE A 84 -2.19 2.68 -4.45
CA PHE A 84 -2.53 2.73 -5.88
C PHE A 84 -3.40 3.94 -6.15
N THR A 85 -3.14 4.63 -7.25
CA THR A 85 -4.00 5.70 -7.75
C THR A 85 -4.05 5.76 -9.27
N ASN A 86 -5.12 6.31 -9.83
CA ASN A 86 -5.20 6.69 -11.24
C ASN A 86 -4.65 8.10 -11.52
N LEU A 87 -4.41 8.91 -10.49
CA LEU A 87 -3.92 10.28 -10.62
C LEU A 87 -2.58 10.32 -11.34
N ARG A 88 -2.38 11.18 -12.35
CA ARG A 88 -1.04 11.33 -12.96
C ARG A 88 -0.10 12.00 -11.97
N ILE A 89 1.00 11.35 -11.61
CA ILE A 89 1.95 11.90 -10.62
C ILE A 89 3.37 11.82 -11.18
N SER A 90 4.11 12.92 -11.14
CA SER A 90 5.53 12.89 -11.50
C SER A 90 6.34 12.04 -10.52
N LYS A 91 7.46 11.47 -10.98
CA LYS A 91 8.38 10.71 -10.11
C LYS A 91 8.80 11.51 -8.87
N LYS A 92 9.10 12.80 -9.05
CA LYS A 92 9.49 13.71 -7.96
C LYS A 92 8.39 13.85 -6.90
N SER A 93 7.14 13.97 -7.32
CA SER A 93 6.01 14.06 -6.40
C SER A 93 5.69 12.73 -5.74
N LEU A 94 5.81 11.61 -6.47
CA LEU A 94 5.71 10.27 -5.89
C LEU A 94 6.76 10.05 -4.81
N ASP A 95 8.01 10.46 -5.04
CA ASP A 95 9.09 10.33 -4.06
C ASP A 95 8.80 11.11 -2.79
N LYS A 96 8.26 12.34 -2.91
CA LYS A 96 7.83 13.11 -1.75
C LYS A 96 6.68 12.45 -0.99
N ILE A 97 5.69 11.91 -1.71
CA ILE A 97 4.58 11.16 -1.11
C ILE A 97 5.10 9.93 -0.36
N CYS A 98 6.03 9.18 -0.96
CA CYS A 98 6.69 8.05 -0.31
C CYS A 98 7.46 8.45 0.94
N THR A 99 8.28 9.51 0.88
CA THR A 99 9.04 9.99 2.04
C THR A 99 8.11 10.42 3.17
N GLN A 100 7.07 11.20 2.87
CA GLN A 100 6.09 11.63 3.85
C GLN A 100 5.35 10.43 4.47
N TYR A 101 5.03 9.41 3.67
CA TYR A 101 4.46 8.16 4.17
C TYR A 101 5.36 7.53 5.21
N LEU A 102 6.63 7.31 4.84
CA LEU A 102 7.59 6.63 5.69
C LEU A 102 7.80 7.39 7.01
N GLU A 103 7.89 8.71 6.96
CA GLU A 103 8.03 9.57 8.15
C GLU A 103 6.79 9.50 9.08
N GLU A 104 5.58 9.62 8.53
CA GLU A 104 4.35 9.70 9.34
C GLU A 104 3.84 8.34 9.84
N SER A 105 4.28 7.22 9.24
CA SER A 105 3.77 5.88 9.59
C SER A 105 4.85 4.90 10.07
N PHE A 106 5.77 4.50 9.19
CA PHE A 106 6.77 3.47 9.49
C PHE A 106 7.78 3.96 10.51
N ASN A 107 8.26 5.20 10.38
CA ASN A 107 9.27 5.78 11.27
C ASN A 107 8.65 6.39 12.54
N SER A 108 7.33 6.61 12.57
CA SER A 108 6.61 7.11 13.76
C SER A 108 6.23 6.00 14.73
N ILE A 109 6.24 4.76 14.26
CA ILE A 109 6.22 3.57 15.10
C ILE A 109 7.71 3.24 15.30
N THR A 110 8.25 3.44 16.48
CA THR A 110 9.53 2.83 16.86
C THR A 110 9.33 2.39 18.30
N VAL A 111 9.38 1.07 18.53
CA VAL A 111 9.17 0.55 19.88
C VAL A 111 10.51 0.18 20.51
N ASP A 112 11.48 -0.31 19.74
CA ASP A 112 12.73 -0.84 20.32
C ASP A 112 14.03 -0.53 19.56
N GLY A 113 14.01 0.36 18.55
CA GLY A 113 15.23 0.82 17.86
C GLY A 113 15.83 -0.13 16.82
N GLU A 114 15.18 -1.25 16.50
CA GLU A 114 15.60 -2.16 15.43
C GLU A 114 14.64 -2.17 14.23
N THR A 115 15.17 -1.88 13.05
CA THR A 115 14.46 -1.87 11.76
C THR A 115 14.23 -3.30 11.23
N SER A 116 13.03 -3.63 10.77
CA SER A 116 12.76 -4.92 10.10
C SER A 116 13.55 -5.03 8.79
N THR A 117 14.05 -6.22 8.48
CA THR A 117 14.91 -6.44 7.29
C THR A 117 14.19 -6.35 5.94
N ASN A 118 12.85 -6.21 5.93
CA ASN A 118 12.03 -6.36 4.72
C ASN A 118 10.89 -5.35 4.57
N ASP A 119 10.86 -4.29 5.39
CA ASP A 119 9.82 -3.27 5.28
C ASP A 119 9.82 -2.66 3.88
N SER A 120 8.63 -2.51 3.28
CA SER A 120 8.50 -2.06 1.90
C SER A 120 7.22 -1.27 1.69
N LEU A 121 7.33 -0.12 1.03
CA LEU A 121 6.22 0.65 0.52
C LEU A 121 6.29 0.70 -1.00
N LEU A 122 5.18 0.36 -1.66
CA LEU A 122 5.01 0.51 -3.09
C LEU A 122 3.89 1.51 -3.38
N VAL A 123 4.24 2.61 -4.04
CA VAL A 123 3.28 3.61 -4.52
C VAL A 123 3.22 3.53 -6.04
N ILE A 124 2.05 3.19 -6.58
CA ILE A 124 1.82 3.03 -8.01
C ILE A 124 0.78 4.05 -8.47
N SER A 125 1.14 4.80 -9.50
CA SER A 125 0.18 5.53 -10.32
C SER A 125 0.02 4.84 -11.67
N SER A 126 -1.23 4.58 -12.07
CA SER A 126 -1.54 4.09 -13.42
C SER A 126 -1.58 5.21 -14.47
N ASN A 127 -1.50 6.48 -14.06
CA ASN A 127 -1.55 7.66 -14.94
C ASN A 127 -2.78 7.72 -15.88
N THR A 128 -3.87 7.03 -15.55
CA THR A 128 -5.07 6.93 -16.39
C THR A 128 -6.00 8.13 -16.29
N SER A 129 -5.92 8.93 -15.21
CA SER A 129 -6.68 10.17 -15.09
C SER A 129 -6.19 11.26 -16.06
N ASN A 130 -7.05 12.24 -16.36
CA ASN A 130 -6.71 13.37 -17.23
C ASN A 130 -6.02 14.54 -16.51
N ILE A 131 -5.82 14.44 -15.20
CA ILE A 131 -5.24 15.50 -14.38
C ILE A 131 -3.92 15.06 -13.74
N GLU A 132 -2.98 16.01 -13.69
CA GLU A 132 -1.69 15.84 -13.01
C GLU A 132 -1.80 16.32 -11.57
N TYR A 133 -1.17 15.58 -10.64
CA TYR A 133 -1.07 15.93 -9.22
C TYR A 133 -0.55 17.34 -9.01
N GLU A 134 0.43 17.74 -9.82
CA GLU A 134 1.04 19.06 -9.78
C GLU A 134 0.00 20.17 -10.06
N LYS A 135 -0.94 19.90 -10.98
CA LYS A 135 -2.01 20.80 -11.43
C LYS A 135 -3.26 20.78 -10.55
N LEU A 136 -3.34 19.89 -9.56
CA LEU A 136 -4.43 19.91 -8.59
C LEU A 136 -4.46 21.24 -7.84
N ASN A 137 -5.67 21.79 -7.69
CA ASN A 137 -5.91 22.94 -6.84
C ASN A 137 -5.70 22.57 -5.35
N LYS A 138 -5.69 23.57 -4.48
CA LYS A 138 -5.44 23.39 -3.04
C LYS A 138 -6.45 22.44 -2.39
N GLU A 139 -7.73 22.54 -2.73
CA GLU A 139 -8.80 21.72 -2.15
C GLU A 139 -8.64 20.24 -2.53
N ASP A 140 -8.37 19.96 -3.80
CA ASP A 140 -8.19 18.59 -4.30
C ASP A 140 -6.90 17.96 -3.78
N LYS A 141 -5.83 18.75 -3.59
CA LYS A 141 -4.62 18.30 -2.88
C LYS A 141 -4.94 17.92 -1.42
N ILE A 142 -5.76 18.72 -0.72
CA ILE A 142 -6.19 18.40 0.66
C ILE A 142 -7.02 17.10 0.68
N LYS A 143 -7.94 16.90 -0.28
CA LYS A 143 -8.68 15.63 -0.40
C LYS A 143 -7.71 14.46 -0.58
N PHE A 144 -6.79 14.56 -1.53
CA PHE A 144 -5.79 13.52 -1.77
C PHE A 144 -4.96 13.20 -0.51
N SER A 145 -4.43 14.22 0.17
CA SER A 145 -3.67 14.06 1.42
C SER A 145 -4.50 13.43 2.54
N LYS A 146 -5.80 13.74 2.64
CA LYS A 146 -6.70 13.11 3.61
C LYS A 146 -6.88 11.61 3.36
N HIS A 147 -6.98 11.20 2.10
CA HIS A 147 -7.05 9.79 1.72
C HIS A 147 -5.74 9.06 1.98
N LEU A 148 -4.62 9.72 1.67
CA LEU A 148 -3.28 9.23 1.98
C LEU A 148 -3.10 9.03 3.50
N LYS A 149 -3.48 10.01 4.32
CA LYS A 149 -3.48 9.90 5.78
C LYS A 149 -4.37 8.76 6.30
N LYS A 150 -5.56 8.57 5.73
CA LYS A 150 -6.43 7.44 6.10
C LYS A 150 -5.76 6.09 5.86
N PHE A 151 -4.97 5.98 4.79
CA PHE A 151 -4.15 4.80 4.53
C PHE A 151 -3.03 4.65 5.57
N TYR A 152 -2.38 5.75 5.99
CA TYR A 152 -1.37 5.74 7.06
C TYR A 152 -1.96 5.22 8.36
N ASP A 153 -3.04 5.83 8.82
CA ASP A 153 -3.72 5.47 10.06
C ASP A 153 -4.15 4.00 10.06
N LEU A 154 -4.60 3.50 8.91
CA LEU A 154 -4.95 2.10 8.72
C LEU A 154 -3.73 1.17 8.83
N SER A 155 -2.60 1.55 8.22
CA SER A 155 -1.36 0.77 8.27
C SER A 155 -0.76 0.68 9.67
N CYS A 156 -0.93 1.73 10.47
CA CYS A 156 -0.41 1.84 11.83
C CYS A 156 -1.28 1.15 12.90
N LYS A 157 -2.48 0.67 12.54
CA LYS A 157 -3.32 -0.02 13.53
C LYS A 157 -2.59 -1.27 14.02
N ARG A 158 -2.54 -1.44 15.35
CA ARG A 158 -1.99 -2.63 16.02
C ARG A 158 -3.04 -3.72 16.12
N SER A 159 -2.61 -4.98 16.03
CA SER A 159 -3.41 -6.10 16.50
C SER A 159 -3.31 -6.07 18.02
N GLY A 160 -4.45 -5.84 18.69
CA GLY A 160 -4.50 -5.72 20.15
C GLY A 160 -4.03 -6.97 20.87
#